data_AF-A0A9W7ALI8-F1
#
_entry.id   AF-A0A9W7ALI8-F1
#
_cell.length_a   1.000
_cell.length_b   1.000
_cell.length_c   1.000
_cell.angle_alpha   90.00
_cell.angle_beta   90.00
_cell.angle_gamma   90.00
#
_symmetry.space_group_name_H-M   'P 1'
#
loop_
_entity.id
_entity.type
_entity.pdbx_description
1 polymer ?
#
loop_
_entity_poly.entity_id
_entity_poly.type
_entity_poly.pdbx_seq_one_letter_code
_entity_poly.pdbx_strand_id
1 'polypeptide(L)'
;MSTFMTGLGSMLGRKSQSPPSAKTSGPKVDSYSAGSQEAFDLSHHSALLQAFPNALPVSVFKSRVKHMLKCKGMDATTTLLSTSFCCDEVNRSFESAMASDFSGHSFNLGGLSGFPFAGTVGIGAMASHIPKDGSAFIIYGPHVGFANTHDVGKVERKGIAEPNGCCGSAIAAMNSICQEHKTCWQNKSPKKGKRLSPFKGKAKNPSLPPLVDIQQYHVCQQVTSAVDIEASSSSILLKSSPSVSLNQTTLPTAVYDAITPDVDFLLGTTSPQPSLLKKALNLALIGGILINTAPEHQDYFLPLRFELFNPQQTAIANLLPELQNFDSDAESN
;
A
#
# COMPACT_ATOMS: atom_id res chain seq x y z
N MET A 1 23.40 60.43 -49.95
CA MET A 1 24.65 60.29 -50.74
C MET A 1 25.10 58.84 -50.62
N SER A 2 24.85 58.03 -51.67
CA SER A 2 25.90 57.37 -52.48
C SER A 2 26.15 55.94 -52.00
N THR A 3 26.17 54.85 -52.76
CA THR A 3 25.86 54.51 -54.18
C THR A 3 25.66 52.98 -54.23
N PHE A 4 24.85 52.52 -55.19
CA PHE A 4 24.77 51.14 -55.69
C PHE A 4 26.14 50.53 -56.06
N MET A 5 26.27 49.20 -56.04
CA MET A 5 26.89 48.43 -57.13
C MET A 5 26.51 46.94 -57.04
N THR A 6 25.99 46.46 -58.16
CA THR A 6 25.60 45.09 -58.52
C THR A 6 26.80 44.23 -58.90
N GLY A 7 26.69 42.90 -58.76
CA GLY A 7 27.62 41.93 -59.35
C GLY A 7 26.97 40.56 -59.56
N LEU A 8 26.87 40.14 -60.82
CA LEU A 8 26.30 38.89 -61.35
C LEU A 8 27.33 37.73 -61.38
N GLY A 9 26.81 36.49 -61.45
CA GLY A 9 27.50 35.28 -61.94
C GLY A 9 27.57 34.17 -60.89
N SER A 10 27.30 32.89 -61.13
CA SER A 10 27.19 32.10 -62.35
C SER A 10 26.41 30.81 -62.04
N MET A 11 25.59 30.35 -62.99
CA MET A 11 24.94 29.04 -63.02
C MET A 11 25.95 27.89 -62.98
N LEU A 12 25.63 26.81 -62.25
CA LEU A 12 26.05 25.44 -62.55
C LEU A 12 24.95 24.49 -62.06
N GLY A 13 24.39 23.72 -63.00
CA GLY A 13 23.19 22.92 -62.84
C GLY A 13 23.31 21.76 -61.86
N ARG A 14 22.23 21.53 -61.10
CA ARG A 14 22.01 20.27 -60.37
C ARG A 14 20.91 19.48 -61.06
N LYS A 15 21.30 18.28 -61.49
CA LYS A 15 20.43 17.23 -62.05
C LYS A 15 19.29 16.91 -61.07
N SER A 16 18.07 16.84 -61.60
CA SER A 16 16.90 16.32 -60.92
C SER A 16 17.04 14.82 -60.68
N GLN A 17 16.95 14.39 -59.43
CA GLN A 17 16.57 13.03 -59.09
C GLN A 17 15.41 13.11 -58.09
N SER A 18 14.27 12.60 -58.51
CA SER A 18 13.07 12.44 -57.69
C SER A 18 13.31 11.41 -56.58
N PRO A 19 12.89 11.67 -55.33
CA PRO A 19 12.94 10.67 -54.27
C PRO A 19 11.86 9.59 -54.48
N PRO A 20 12.09 8.35 -54.02
CA PRO A 20 11.16 7.25 -54.21
C PRO A 20 9.95 7.39 -53.28
N SER A 21 8.78 7.02 -53.82
CA SER A 21 7.51 6.89 -53.12
C SER A 21 7.63 5.93 -51.93
N ALA A 22 7.60 6.48 -50.70
CA ALA A 22 7.40 5.71 -49.49
C ALA A 22 5.90 5.45 -49.33
N LYS A 23 5.51 4.16 -49.41
CA LYS A 23 4.16 3.70 -49.08
C LYS A 23 3.90 3.98 -47.60
N THR A 24 2.98 4.89 -47.31
CA THR A 24 2.47 5.14 -45.96
C THR A 24 1.56 3.99 -45.54
N SER A 25 2.10 3.01 -44.81
CA SER A 25 1.28 2.13 -43.98
C SER A 25 0.87 2.92 -42.74
N GLY A 26 -0.39 3.36 -42.70
CA GLY A 26 -0.97 3.95 -41.48
C GLY A 26 -0.87 2.96 -40.31
N PRO A 27 -0.89 3.45 -39.05
CA PRO A 27 -0.90 2.57 -37.90
C PRO A 27 -2.12 1.66 -38.01
N LYS A 28 -1.90 0.35 -37.96
CA LYS A 28 -2.97 -0.61 -37.74
C LYS A 28 -3.60 -0.26 -36.39
N VAL A 29 -4.86 0.13 -36.43
CA VAL A 29 -5.70 0.23 -35.24
C VAL A 29 -5.84 -1.20 -34.76
N ASP A 30 -5.09 -1.55 -33.72
CA ASP A 30 -5.31 -2.80 -33.00
C ASP A 30 -6.72 -2.71 -32.44
N SER A 31 -7.62 -3.50 -33.02
CA SER A 31 -8.95 -3.72 -32.47
C SER A 31 -8.77 -4.22 -31.05
N TYR A 32 -9.14 -3.40 -30.06
CA TYR A 32 -9.30 -3.84 -28.68
C TYR A 32 -10.24 -5.04 -28.69
N SER A 33 -9.67 -6.24 -28.57
CA SER A 33 -10.46 -7.42 -28.24
C SER A 33 -11.07 -7.15 -26.89
N ALA A 34 -12.40 -7.20 -26.80
CA ALA A 34 -13.10 -7.28 -25.53
C ALA A 34 -12.39 -8.33 -24.68
N GLY A 35 -11.81 -7.90 -23.57
CA GLY A 35 -10.96 -8.74 -22.73
C GLY A 35 -11.71 -10.03 -22.41
N SER A 36 -11.09 -11.16 -22.72
CA SER A 36 -11.46 -12.42 -22.09
C SER A 36 -11.49 -12.16 -20.59
N GLN A 37 -12.65 -12.32 -19.95
CA GLN A 37 -12.69 -12.42 -18.50
C GLN A 37 -11.78 -13.61 -18.15
N GLU A 38 -10.57 -13.32 -17.68
CA GLU A 38 -9.67 -14.35 -17.20
C GLU A 38 -10.41 -15.12 -16.11
N ALA A 39 -10.49 -16.44 -16.28
CA ALA A 39 -11.27 -17.29 -15.39
C ALA A 39 -10.78 -17.12 -13.96
N PHE A 40 -11.70 -16.90 -13.02
CA PHE A 40 -11.36 -16.78 -11.60
C PHE A 40 -10.68 -18.06 -11.11
N ASP A 41 -9.42 -17.95 -10.69
CA ASP A 41 -8.66 -19.09 -10.17
C ASP A 41 -9.13 -19.45 -8.76
N LEU A 42 -10.03 -20.43 -8.71
CA LEU A 42 -10.58 -20.96 -7.46
C LEU A 42 -9.52 -21.61 -6.55
N SER A 43 -8.46 -22.20 -7.12
CA SER A 43 -7.40 -22.84 -6.35
C SER A 43 -6.56 -21.78 -5.64
N HIS A 44 -6.13 -20.76 -6.38
CA HIS A 44 -5.37 -19.64 -5.84
C HIS A 44 -6.18 -18.89 -4.77
N HIS A 45 -7.47 -18.61 -5.06
CA HIS A 45 -8.39 -18.01 -4.08
C HIS A 45 -8.50 -18.84 -2.80
N SER A 46 -8.69 -20.15 -2.91
CA SER A 46 -8.82 -21.03 -1.74
C SER A 46 -7.53 -21.05 -0.91
N ALA A 47 -6.36 -21.14 -1.54
CA ALA A 47 -5.08 -21.11 -0.84
C ALA A 47 -4.84 -19.76 -0.13
N LEU A 48 -5.21 -18.65 -0.77
CA LEU A 48 -5.13 -17.32 -0.17
C LEU A 48 -6.04 -17.21 1.06
N LEU A 49 -7.28 -17.70 1.00
CA LEU A 49 -8.20 -17.69 2.15
C LEU A 49 -7.78 -18.64 3.28
N GLN A 50 -7.01 -19.69 2.99
CA GLN A 50 -6.39 -20.51 4.04
C GLN A 50 -5.31 -19.74 4.80
N ALA A 51 -4.51 -18.93 4.09
CA ALA A 51 -3.47 -18.10 4.69
C ALA A 51 -4.05 -16.86 5.39
N PHE A 52 -5.10 -16.26 4.80
CA PHE A 52 -5.73 -15.02 5.25
C PHE A 52 -7.26 -15.17 5.26
N PRO A 53 -7.81 -15.85 6.29
CA PRO A 53 -9.26 -15.98 6.43
C PRO A 53 -9.94 -14.62 6.46
N ASN A 54 -11.10 -14.51 5.80
CA ASN A 54 -11.89 -13.28 5.64
C ASN A 54 -11.28 -12.19 4.75
N ALA A 55 -10.19 -12.48 4.03
CA ALA A 55 -9.71 -11.57 3.00
C ALA A 55 -10.76 -11.44 1.89
N LEU A 56 -11.00 -10.22 1.44
CA LEU A 56 -11.96 -9.91 0.39
C LEU A 56 -11.20 -9.58 -0.90
N PRO A 57 -11.62 -10.12 -2.07
CA PRO A 57 -11.12 -9.62 -3.34
C PRO A 57 -11.33 -8.09 -3.40
N VAL A 58 -10.34 -7.34 -3.90
CA VAL A 58 -10.37 -5.87 -3.88
C VAL A 58 -11.63 -5.31 -4.56
N SER A 59 -12.10 -5.96 -5.62
CA SER A 59 -13.37 -5.61 -6.28
C SER A 59 -14.58 -5.65 -5.33
N VAL A 60 -14.68 -6.72 -4.52
CA VAL A 60 -15.73 -6.91 -3.51
C VAL A 60 -15.57 -5.91 -2.37
N PHE A 61 -14.37 -5.81 -1.81
CA PHE A 61 -14.05 -4.87 -0.72
C PHE A 61 -14.44 -3.43 -1.10
N LYS A 62 -13.95 -2.97 -2.25
CA LYS A 62 -14.24 -1.62 -2.78
C LYS A 62 -15.73 -1.38 -2.94
N SER A 63 -16.46 -2.32 -3.57
CA SER A 63 -17.90 -2.18 -3.80
C SER A 63 -18.67 -2.05 -2.49
N ARG A 64 -18.35 -2.89 -1.49
CA ARG A 64 -18.99 -2.86 -0.17
C ARG A 64 -18.69 -1.55 0.57
N VAL A 65 -17.43 -1.15 0.65
CA VAL A 65 -17.01 0.10 1.32
C VAL A 65 -17.68 1.31 0.68
N LYS A 66 -17.71 1.39 -0.66
CA LYS A 66 -18.38 2.49 -1.37
C LYS A 66 -19.86 2.58 -1.00
N HIS A 67 -20.56 1.44 -0.97
CA HIS A 67 -21.96 1.39 -0.60
C HIS A 67 -22.17 1.85 0.86
N MET A 68 -21.45 1.25 1.79
CA MET A 68 -21.57 1.56 3.23
C MET A 68 -21.27 3.03 3.53
N LEU A 69 -20.21 3.59 2.94
CA LEU A 69 -19.87 5.00 3.11
C LEU A 69 -20.93 5.92 2.50
N LYS A 70 -21.50 5.57 1.35
CA LYS A 70 -22.60 6.32 0.75
C LYS A 70 -23.82 6.36 1.69
N CYS A 71 -24.15 5.26 2.36
CA CYS A 71 -25.22 5.21 3.37
C CYS A 71 -24.93 6.09 4.59
N LYS A 72 -23.67 6.48 4.83
CA LYS A 72 -23.27 7.46 5.86
C LYS A 72 -23.08 8.88 5.31
N GLY A 73 -23.53 9.17 4.09
CA GLY A 73 -23.41 10.49 3.47
C GLY A 73 -22.01 10.83 2.94
N MET A 74 -21.15 9.81 2.78
CA MET A 74 -19.78 9.96 2.31
C MET A 74 -19.66 9.42 0.89
N ASP A 75 -19.46 10.32 -0.08
CA ASP A 75 -19.27 9.96 -1.49
C ASP A 75 -18.09 10.71 -2.13
N ALA A 76 -17.93 10.55 -3.45
CA ALA A 76 -16.85 11.15 -4.21
C ALA A 76 -16.77 12.68 -4.12
N THR A 77 -17.88 13.37 -3.84
CA THR A 77 -17.98 14.83 -3.81
C THR A 77 -17.79 15.40 -2.41
N THR A 78 -18.14 14.63 -1.39
CA THR A 78 -18.10 15.05 0.02
C THR A 78 -16.90 14.50 0.78
N THR A 79 -16.13 13.58 0.20
CA THR A 79 -15.11 12.82 0.92
C THR A 79 -13.72 12.95 0.30
N LEU A 80 -12.73 13.26 1.13
CA LEU A 80 -11.32 13.12 0.75
C LEU A 80 -10.81 11.73 1.15
N LEU A 81 -10.41 10.93 0.15
CA LEU A 81 -9.68 9.68 0.36
C LEU A 81 -8.21 9.98 0.72
N SER A 82 -7.70 9.30 1.74
CA SER A 82 -6.29 9.27 2.10
C SER A 82 -5.83 7.83 2.31
N THR A 83 -4.61 7.53 1.89
CA THR A 83 -4.06 6.17 1.97
C THR A 83 -2.74 6.15 2.75
N SER A 84 -2.51 5.11 3.54
CA SER A 84 -1.21 4.83 4.17
C SER A 84 -0.78 3.40 3.89
N PHE A 85 -0.06 3.22 2.77
CA PHE A 85 0.51 1.94 2.34
C PHE A 85 2.00 2.06 2.04
N CYS A 86 2.64 0.90 1.86
CA CYS A 86 4.06 0.84 1.52
C CYS A 86 4.33 1.53 0.17
N CYS A 87 5.50 2.16 0.06
CA CYS A 87 5.96 2.79 -1.19
C CYS A 87 6.24 1.79 -2.32
N ASP A 88 6.20 0.49 -2.03
CA ASP A 88 6.29 -0.61 -3.00
C ASP A 88 5.24 -0.46 -4.11
N GLU A 89 5.64 -0.57 -5.37
CA GLU A 89 4.82 -0.27 -6.54
C GLU A 89 3.61 -1.20 -6.72
N VAL A 90 3.64 -2.39 -6.13
CA VAL A 90 2.53 -3.35 -6.21
C VAL A 90 1.26 -2.85 -5.52
N ASN A 91 1.37 -1.85 -4.64
CA ASN A 91 0.21 -1.28 -3.94
C ASN A 91 -0.56 -0.24 -4.76
N ARG A 92 0.00 0.21 -5.91
CA ARG A 92 -0.57 1.29 -6.71
C ARG A 92 -1.88 0.90 -7.39
N SER A 93 -2.04 -0.37 -7.77
CA SER A 93 -3.29 -0.93 -8.32
C SER A 93 -4.46 -0.70 -7.36
N PHE A 94 -4.28 -1.09 -6.10
CA PHE A 94 -5.24 -0.92 -5.02
C PHE A 94 -5.59 0.55 -4.78
N GLU A 95 -4.58 1.40 -4.60
CA GLU A 95 -4.79 2.83 -4.36
C GLU A 95 -5.56 3.49 -5.50
N SER A 96 -5.21 3.18 -6.75
CA SER A 96 -5.90 3.68 -7.94
C SER A 96 -7.35 3.17 -8.00
N ALA A 97 -7.57 1.90 -7.66
CA ALA A 97 -8.91 1.32 -7.62
C ALA A 97 -9.78 2.00 -6.56
N MET A 98 -9.27 2.28 -5.37
CA MET A 98 -10.01 3.02 -4.34
C MET A 98 -10.23 4.47 -4.78
N ALA A 99 -9.20 5.17 -5.26
CA ALA A 99 -9.27 6.55 -5.68
C ALA A 99 -10.28 6.80 -6.80
N SER A 100 -10.50 5.84 -7.70
CA SER A 100 -11.51 5.98 -8.76
C SER A 100 -12.93 6.21 -8.24
N ASP A 101 -13.23 5.77 -7.01
CA ASP A 101 -14.52 6.00 -6.35
C ASP A 101 -14.58 7.31 -5.56
N PHE A 102 -13.44 7.99 -5.36
CA PHE A 102 -13.29 9.18 -4.52
C PHE A 102 -12.45 10.25 -5.21
N SER A 103 -13.05 11.02 -6.12
CA SER A 103 -12.42 12.12 -6.86
C SER A 103 -11.21 11.77 -7.74
N GLY A 104 -10.88 10.50 -7.91
CA GLY A 104 -9.80 10.04 -8.80
C GLY A 104 -8.39 10.18 -8.23
N HIS A 105 -8.24 10.62 -6.98
CA HIS A 105 -6.93 10.79 -6.32
C HIS A 105 -7.03 10.59 -4.81
N SER A 106 -5.91 10.27 -4.15
CA SER A 106 -5.81 10.18 -2.70
C SER A 106 -4.70 11.09 -2.14
N PHE A 107 -4.84 11.49 -0.88
CA PHE A 107 -3.73 12.04 -0.10
C PHE A 107 -2.87 10.88 0.42
N ASN A 108 -1.57 10.87 0.14
CA ASN A 108 -0.67 9.81 0.59
C ASN A 108 -0.04 10.15 1.95
N LEU A 109 -0.35 9.34 2.96
CA LEU A 109 0.17 9.45 4.32
C LEU A 109 1.31 8.46 4.61
N GLY A 110 1.50 7.47 3.74
CA GLY A 110 2.31 6.28 4.00
C GLY A 110 3.81 6.46 3.82
N GLY A 111 4.48 5.32 3.73
CA GLY A 111 5.91 5.15 3.53
C GLY A 111 6.30 3.70 3.84
N LEU A 112 7.55 3.40 4.17
CA LEU A 112 8.00 2.01 4.30
C LEU A 112 7.08 1.16 5.22
N SER A 113 6.73 -0.03 4.74
CA SER A 113 5.81 -0.98 5.40
C SER A 113 4.38 -0.49 5.67
N GLY A 114 3.99 0.70 5.20
CA GLY A 114 2.64 1.24 5.39
C GLY A 114 2.46 2.16 6.60
N PHE A 115 3.55 2.47 7.32
CA PHE A 115 3.52 3.43 8.42
C PHE A 115 3.18 4.84 7.93
N PRO A 116 2.40 5.63 8.70
CA PRO A 116 1.94 6.96 8.31
C PRO A 116 3.02 8.03 8.49
N PHE A 117 4.13 7.90 7.75
CA PHE A 117 5.32 8.75 7.87
C PHE A 117 5.10 10.22 7.48
N ALA A 118 3.98 10.57 6.84
CA ALA A 118 3.60 11.97 6.67
C ALA A 118 3.40 12.70 8.02
N GLY A 119 3.10 11.96 9.09
CA GLY A 119 3.06 12.44 10.46
C GLY A 119 1.99 13.50 10.71
N THR A 120 2.12 14.23 11.82
CA THR A 120 1.14 15.24 12.25
C THR A 120 0.98 16.37 11.24
N VAL A 121 2.08 16.78 10.59
CA VAL A 121 2.07 17.80 9.52
C VAL A 121 1.29 17.29 8.31
N GLY A 122 1.50 16.04 7.90
CA GLY A 122 0.76 15.41 6.81
C GLY A 122 -0.73 15.30 7.09
N ILE A 123 -1.12 14.89 8.30
CA ILE A 123 -2.52 14.86 8.73
C ILE A 123 -3.14 16.26 8.71
N GLY A 124 -2.44 17.28 9.21
CA GLY A 124 -2.92 18.66 9.15
C GLY A 124 -3.08 19.18 7.72
N ALA A 125 -2.15 18.85 6.82
CA ALA A 125 -2.24 19.20 5.41
C ALA A 125 -3.43 18.49 4.74
N MET A 126 -3.59 17.19 4.96
CA MET A 126 -4.74 16.40 4.50
C MET A 126 -6.07 17.01 4.99
N ALA A 127 -6.16 17.34 6.28
CA ALA A 127 -7.36 17.94 6.88
C ALA A 127 -7.75 19.28 6.24
N SER A 128 -6.77 20.04 5.75
CA SER A 128 -7.03 21.31 5.06
C SER A 128 -7.59 21.14 3.64
N HIS A 129 -7.48 19.94 3.07
CA HIS A 129 -7.96 19.59 1.73
C HIS A 129 -9.32 18.88 1.74
N ILE A 130 -9.86 18.56 2.91
CA ILE A 130 -11.21 17.99 3.04
C ILE A 130 -12.21 18.99 2.42
N PRO A 131 -13.17 18.53 1.59
CA PRO A 131 -14.23 19.39 1.08
C PRO A 131 -14.91 20.18 2.19
N LYS A 132 -15.39 21.38 1.88
CA LYS A 132 -16.13 22.18 2.85
C LYS A 132 -17.34 21.38 3.34
N ASP A 133 -17.50 21.29 4.66
CA ASP A 133 -18.54 20.49 5.30
C ASP A 133 -18.50 19.02 4.81
N GLY A 134 -17.30 18.50 4.54
CA GLY A 134 -17.05 17.16 4.04
C GLY A 134 -16.44 16.23 5.08
N SER A 135 -16.16 15.00 4.68
CA SER A 135 -15.62 13.93 5.53
C SER A 135 -14.22 13.49 5.08
N ALA A 136 -13.46 12.89 6.00
CA ALA A 136 -12.23 12.19 5.69
C ALA A 136 -12.49 10.69 5.58
N PHE A 137 -11.87 10.04 4.60
CA PHE A 137 -11.79 8.58 4.54
C PHE A 137 -10.33 8.16 4.49
N ILE A 138 -9.87 7.48 5.54
CA ILE A 138 -8.50 6.98 5.62
C ILE A 138 -8.52 5.46 5.52
N ILE A 139 -7.72 4.92 4.61
CA ILE A 139 -7.45 3.49 4.52
C ILE A 139 -5.95 3.21 4.68
N TYR A 140 -5.60 2.29 5.57
CA TYR A 140 -4.21 2.05 5.94
C TYR A 140 -3.92 0.56 6.18
N GLY A 141 -2.65 0.21 6.09
CA GLY A 141 -2.20 -1.12 6.45
C GLY A 141 -0.82 -1.49 5.91
N PRO A 142 -0.23 -2.57 6.45
CA PRO A 142 0.86 -3.23 5.77
C PRO A 142 0.36 -3.96 4.53
N HIS A 143 1.32 -4.51 3.79
CA HIS A 143 1.03 -5.39 2.67
C HIS A 143 1.92 -6.64 2.68
N VAL A 144 1.47 -7.68 2.00
CA VAL A 144 2.18 -8.95 1.85
C VAL A 144 1.96 -9.51 0.45
N GLY A 145 3.00 -10.09 -0.15
CA GLY A 145 2.87 -10.80 -1.41
C GLY A 145 2.34 -12.21 -1.21
N PHE A 146 1.54 -12.69 -2.15
CA PHE A 146 1.11 -14.07 -2.27
C PHE A 146 1.39 -14.55 -3.69
N ALA A 147 2.41 -15.39 -3.85
CA ALA A 147 2.89 -15.83 -5.16
C ALA A 147 1.99 -16.91 -5.78
N ASN A 148 2.14 -17.18 -7.08
CA ASN A 148 1.44 -18.27 -7.77
C ASN A 148 1.76 -19.66 -7.18
N THR A 149 2.93 -19.80 -6.58
CA THR A 149 3.33 -21.01 -5.84
C THR A 149 2.71 -21.11 -4.45
N HIS A 150 1.85 -20.15 -4.06
CA HIS A 150 1.26 -19.97 -2.73
C HIS A 150 2.29 -19.65 -1.63
N ASP A 151 3.49 -19.23 -2.01
CA ASP A 151 4.49 -18.69 -1.08
C ASP A 151 4.01 -17.33 -0.54
N VAL A 152 3.83 -17.24 0.78
CA VAL A 152 3.54 -15.97 1.46
C VAL A 152 4.83 -15.16 1.65
N GLY A 153 4.74 -13.85 1.43
CA GLY A 153 5.86 -12.93 1.54
C GLY A 153 6.64 -12.76 0.23
N LYS A 154 6.11 -13.24 -0.90
CA LYS A 154 6.66 -13.06 -2.24
C LYS A 154 5.58 -12.76 -3.25
N VAL A 155 5.93 -12.08 -4.33
CA VAL A 155 5.01 -11.83 -5.45
C VAL A 155 5.77 -11.77 -6.78
N GLU A 156 5.12 -12.20 -7.84
CA GLU A 156 5.52 -12.03 -9.23
C GLU A 156 5.51 -10.53 -9.58
N ARG A 157 6.56 -10.06 -10.25
CA ARG A 157 6.68 -8.65 -10.65
C ARG A 157 6.96 -8.56 -12.14
N LYS A 158 6.33 -7.57 -12.79
CA LYS A 158 6.49 -7.34 -14.23
C LYS A 158 7.98 -7.12 -14.56
N GLY A 159 8.51 -7.94 -15.47
CA GLY A 159 9.89 -7.85 -15.92
C GLY A 159 10.92 -8.49 -14.97
N ILE A 160 10.50 -9.17 -13.92
CA ILE A 160 11.37 -9.95 -13.03
C ILE A 160 11.05 -11.43 -13.20
N ALA A 161 12.07 -12.25 -13.48
CA ALA A 161 11.88 -13.67 -13.80
C ALA A 161 11.34 -14.49 -12.62
N GLU A 162 11.79 -14.18 -11.40
CA GLU A 162 11.48 -14.95 -10.19
C GLU A 162 10.73 -14.09 -9.17
N PRO A 163 9.71 -14.65 -8.47
CA PRO A 163 9.04 -13.96 -7.37
C PRO A 163 10.03 -13.50 -6.29
N ASN A 164 9.83 -12.30 -5.76
CA ASN A 164 10.73 -11.72 -4.76
C ASN A 164 9.99 -11.14 -3.55
N GLY A 165 10.73 -10.79 -2.50
CA GLY A 165 10.19 -10.43 -1.19
C GLY A 165 9.19 -9.26 -1.21
N CYS A 166 8.05 -9.44 -0.56
CA CYS A 166 6.96 -8.48 -0.47
C CYS A 166 6.20 -8.67 0.85
N CYS A 167 6.17 -7.74 1.80
CA CYS A 167 6.83 -6.43 1.86
C CYS A 167 8.34 -6.52 2.17
N GLY A 168 9.19 -5.96 1.31
CA GLY A 168 10.65 -6.00 1.50
C GLY A 168 11.12 -5.33 2.81
N SER A 169 10.50 -4.21 3.20
CA SER A 169 10.82 -3.48 4.44
C SER A 169 10.45 -4.27 5.70
N ALA A 170 9.26 -4.87 5.72
CA ALA A 170 8.81 -5.69 6.85
C ALA A 170 9.66 -6.95 7.00
N ILE A 171 9.99 -7.61 5.89
CA ILE A 171 10.88 -8.78 5.88
C ILE A 171 12.28 -8.40 6.40
N ALA A 172 12.79 -7.21 6.06
CA ALA A 172 14.06 -6.72 6.60
C ALA A 172 13.99 -6.49 8.12
N ALA A 173 12.88 -5.95 8.63
CA ALA A 173 12.66 -5.79 10.06
C ALA A 173 12.61 -7.15 10.79
N MET A 174 11.80 -8.10 10.30
CA MET A 174 11.72 -9.45 10.85
C MET A 174 13.10 -10.14 10.89
N ASN A 175 13.86 -10.07 9.79
CA ASN A 175 15.20 -10.65 9.72
C ASN A 175 16.18 -10.02 10.72
N SER A 176 16.01 -8.73 11.04
CA SER A 176 16.84 -8.04 12.03
C SER A 176 16.57 -8.61 13.43
N ILE A 177 15.29 -8.78 13.79
CA ILE A 177 14.85 -9.40 15.06
C ILE A 177 15.41 -10.82 15.19
N CYS A 178 15.22 -11.66 14.17
CA CYS A 178 15.73 -13.04 14.15
C CYS A 178 17.26 -13.12 14.31
N GLN A 179 18.01 -12.21 13.67
CA GLN A 179 19.47 -12.17 13.78
C GLN A 179 19.96 -11.73 15.15
N GLU A 180 19.34 -10.70 15.74
CA GLU A 180 19.68 -10.19 17.06
C GLU A 180 19.44 -11.22 18.17
N HIS A 181 18.35 -11.98 18.05
CA HIS A 181 17.91 -12.93 19.06
C HIS A 181 18.30 -14.39 18.77
N LYS A 182 19.06 -14.64 17.69
CA LYS A 182 19.56 -15.97 17.26
C LYS A 182 18.44 -17.00 17.02
N THR A 183 17.23 -16.54 16.72
CA THR A 183 16.06 -17.39 16.55
C THR A 183 15.71 -17.58 15.07
N CYS A 184 15.41 -18.82 14.72
CA CYS A 184 14.67 -19.35 13.56
C CYS A 184 14.66 -18.56 12.22
N TRP A 185 15.69 -18.77 11.39
CA TRP A 185 15.48 -19.04 9.94
C TRP A 185 16.57 -19.98 9.41
N GLN A 186 16.26 -21.28 9.33
CA GLN A 186 17.06 -22.26 8.61
C GLN A 186 16.56 -22.33 7.16
N ASN A 187 16.94 -21.34 6.35
CA ASN A 187 17.04 -21.58 4.92
C ASN A 187 18.32 -20.93 4.39
N LYS A 188 19.06 -21.71 3.61
CA LYS A 188 20.44 -21.44 3.19
C LYS A 188 20.58 -19.98 2.73
N SER A 189 21.57 -19.31 3.32
CA SER A 189 21.97 -17.95 2.98
C SER A 189 22.04 -17.78 1.46
N PRO A 190 21.41 -16.75 0.86
CA PRO A 190 21.74 -16.39 -0.51
C PRO A 190 23.25 -16.12 -0.58
N LYS A 191 23.89 -16.65 -1.62
CA LYS A 191 25.33 -16.51 -1.87
C LYS A 191 25.74 -15.06 -1.67
N LYS A 192 26.88 -14.85 -0.99
CA LYS A 192 27.49 -13.58 -0.61
C LYS A 192 27.47 -12.50 -1.71
N GLY A 193 26.34 -11.83 -1.88
CA GLY A 193 26.29 -10.43 -2.30
C GLY A 193 26.41 -9.59 -1.04
N LYS A 194 27.20 -8.52 -1.07
CA LYS A 194 27.31 -7.56 0.05
C LYS A 194 25.95 -6.89 0.29
N ARG A 195 25.04 -7.55 1.00
CA ARG A 195 23.87 -6.90 1.61
C ARG A 195 24.40 -6.15 2.84
N LEU A 196 24.21 -4.85 2.88
CA LEU A 196 24.44 -4.05 4.09
C LEU A 196 23.70 -4.74 5.23
N SER A 197 24.43 -5.21 6.24
CA SER A 197 23.82 -5.69 7.47
C SER A 197 23.06 -4.52 8.08
N PRO A 198 21.75 -4.63 8.37
CA PRO A 198 21.10 -3.61 9.17
C PRO A 198 21.72 -3.72 10.57
N PHE A 199 22.51 -2.71 10.93
CA PHE A 199 22.93 -2.42 12.29
C PHE A 199 23.52 -3.58 13.11
N LYS A 200 24.78 -3.95 12.82
CA LYS A 200 25.62 -4.62 13.83
C LYS A 200 26.26 -3.57 14.74
N GLY A 201 25.72 -3.40 15.94
CA GLY A 201 26.35 -2.55 16.96
C GLY A 201 25.88 -2.86 18.37
N LYS A 202 26.61 -3.73 19.08
CA LYS A 202 26.62 -3.70 20.55
C LYS A 202 27.32 -2.41 21.00
N ALA A 203 26.63 -1.28 20.94
CA ALA A 203 27.12 -0.02 21.46
C ALA A 203 26.33 0.34 22.72
N LYS A 204 27.03 0.80 23.76
CA LYS A 204 26.46 1.26 25.04
C LYS A 204 25.60 2.54 24.90
N ASN A 205 25.39 3.01 23.67
CA ASN A 205 24.44 4.04 23.26
C ASN A 205 24.22 3.82 21.74
N PRO A 206 23.07 3.31 21.27
CA PRO A 206 22.86 3.14 19.84
C PRO A 206 22.80 4.52 19.19
N SER A 207 23.78 4.86 18.37
CA SER A 207 23.73 6.06 17.53
C SER A 207 22.54 5.92 16.58
N LEU A 208 21.69 6.95 16.50
CA LEU A 208 20.61 7.03 15.52
C LEU A 208 21.13 6.74 14.10
N PRO A 209 20.32 6.10 13.23
CA PRO A 209 20.69 5.88 11.84
C PRO A 209 20.91 7.22 11.12
N PRO A 210 21.60 7.24 9.97
CA PRO A 210 21.53 8.37 9.05
C PRO A 210 20.07 8.72 8.75
N LEU A 211 19.74 10.02 8.66
CA LEU A 211 18.36 10.49 8.42
C LEU A 211 17.72 9.85 7.18
N VAL A 212 18.52 9.51 6.18
CA VAL A 212 18.08 8.86 4.94
C VAL A 212 17.48 7.46 5.15
N ASP A 213 17.82 6.77 6.25
CA ASP A 213 17.32 5.43 6.59
C ASP A 213 16.31 5.44 7.76
N ILE A 214 15.84 6.62 8.19
CA ILE A 214 15.04 6.76 9.41
C ILE A 214 13.72 5.99 9.36
N GLN A 215 13.09 5.89 8.18
CA GLN A 215 11.84 5.12 8.03
C GLN A 215 12.06 3.64 8.35
N GLN A 216 13.11 3.03 7.80
CA GLN A 216 13.38 1.60 8.04
C GLN A 216 13.76 1.36 9.51
N TYR A 217 14.48 2.28 10.13
CA TYR A 217 14.78 2.20 11.56
C TYR A 217 13.50 2.22 12.41
N HIS A 218 12.57 3.13 12.12
CA HIS A 218 11.27 3.18 12.78
C HIS A 218 10.48 1.88 12.61
N VAL A 219 10.40 1.35 11.37
CA VAL A 219 9.77 0.06 11.09
C VAL A 219 10.38 -1.05 11.97
N CYS A 220 11.71 -1.14 12.05
CA CYS A 220 12.36 -2.13 12.90
C CYS A 220 11.98 -1.96 14.38
N GLN A 221 12.02 -0.75 14.92
CA GLN A 221 11.69 -0.49 16.33
C GLN A 221 10.23 -0.86 16.66
N GLN A 222 9.30 -0.48 15.80
CA GLN A 222 7.87 -0.73 16.02
C GLN A 222 7.52 -2.21 15.88
N VAL A 223 8.04 -2.90 14.85
CA VAL A 223 7.80 -4.34 14.68
C VAL A 223 8.43 -5.14 15.82
N THR A 224 9.62 -4.77 16.30
CA THR A 224 10.22 -5.40 17.49
C THR A 224 9.35 -5.20 18.73
N SER A 225 8.70 -4.05 18.87
CA SER A 225 7.82 -3.76 20.03
C SER A 225 6.48 -4.49 19.98
N ALA A 226 6.08 -4.98 18.80
CA ALA A 226 4.86 -5.74 18.56
C ALA A 226 5.01 -7.26 18.75
N VAL A 227 6.20 -7.73 19.12
CA VAL A 227 6.49 -9.15 19.33
C VAL A 227 7.12 -9.40 20.69
N ASP A 228 6.85 -10.58 21.25
CA ASP A 228 7.48 -11.07 22.47
C ASP A 228 8.52 -12.14 22.13
N ILE A 229 9.65 -12.11 22.82
CA ILE A 229 10.79 -12.99 22.54
C ILE A 229 10.90 -13.97 23.70
N GLU A 230 10.49 -15.22 23.44
CA GLU A 230 10.55 -16.27 24.45
C GLU A 230 11.97 -16.80 24.58
N ALA A 231 12.64 -16.42 25.68
CA ALA A 231 14.01 -16.83 25.97
C ALA A 231 14.18 -18.36 26.07
N SER A 232 13.13 -19.10 26.43
CA SER A 232 13.15 -20.56 26.62
C SER A 232 12.92 -21.36 25.33
N SER A 233 12.14 -20.84 24.37
CA SER A 233 11.67 -21.60 23.20
C SER A 233 12.35 -21.22 21.89
N SER A 234 13.23 -20.20 21.89
CA SER A 234 13.82 -19.63 20.67
C SER A 234 12.76 -19.23 19.63
N SER A 235 11.53 -18.95 20.08
CA SER A 235 10.41 -18.50 19.26
C SER A 235 10.17 -17.01 19.50
N ILE A 236 9.77 -16.31 18.44
CA ILE A 236 9.29 -14.94 18.50
C ILE A 236 7.78 -15.02 18.31
N LEU A 237 7.00 -14.49 19.24
CA LEU A 237 5.53 -14.57 19.25
C LEU A 237 4.92 -13.19 19.03
N LEU A 238 3.74 -13.14 18.43
CA LEU A 238 2.99 -11.89 18.32
C LEU A 238 2.49 -11.47 19.70
N LYS A 239 2.72 -10.23 20.09
CA LYS A 239 2.27 -9.71 21.39
C LYS A 239 0.75 -9.64 21.50
N SER A 240 0.07 -9.36 20.39
CA SER A 240 -1.39 -9.39 20.27
C SER A 240 -1.98 -10.80 20.30
N SER A 241 -1.16 -11.83 20.05
CA SER A 241 -1.57 -13.24 19.98
C SER A 241 -0.44 -14.14 20.52
N PRO A 242 -0.30 -14.26 21.86
CA PRO A 242 0.87 -14.87 22.51
C PRO A 242 1.07 -16.38 22.26
N SER A 243 0.29 -17.00 21.38
CA SER A 243 0.47 -18.39 20.94
C SER A 243 0.83 -18.50 19.45
N VAL A 244 0.98 -17.38 18.77
CA VAL A 244 1.22 -17.30 17.32
C VAL A 244 2.65 -16.87 17.07
N SER A 245 3.44 -17.74 16.45
CA SER A 245 4.83 -17.42 16.11
C SER A 245 4.94 -16.49 14.90
N LEU A 246 5.92 -15.60 14.95
CA LEU A 246 6.31 -14.73 13.85
C LEU A 246 6.92 -15.55 12.70
N ASN A 247 6.33 -15.40 11.51
CA ASN A 247 6.78 -15.99 10.25
C ASN A 247 6.20 -15.15 9.09
N GLN A 248 6.41 -15.57 7.83
CA GLN A 248 5.95 -14.78 6.68
C GLN A 248 4.44 -14.56 6.62
N THR A 249 3.64 -15.52 7.09
CA THR A 249 2.18 -15.42 7.13
C THR A 249 1.69 -14.50 8.24
N THR A 250 2.38 -14.47 9.38
CA THR A 250 1.97 -13.69 10.56
C THR A 250 2.67 -12.33 10.67
N LEU A 251 3.74 -12.11 9.90
CA LEU A 251 4.45 -10.85 9.79
C LEU A 251 3.53 -9.66 9.44
N PRO A 252 2.64 -9.73 8.42
CA PRO A 252 1.75 -8.59 8.14
C PRO A 252 0.83 -8.26 9.31
N THR A 253 0.40 -9.25 10.11
CA THR A 253 -0.37 -8.98 11.34
C THR A 253 0.49 -8.25 12.38
N ALA A 254 1.71 -8.71 12.63
CA ALA A 254 2.64 -8.03 13.56
C ALA A 254 2.93 -6.58 13.12
N VAL A 255 3.04 -6.33 11.81
CA VAL A 255 3.25 -4.97 11.28
C VAL A 255 1.97 -4.14 11.39
N TYR A 256 0.79 -4.72 11.21
CA TYR A 256 -0.49 -4.03 11.41
C TYR A 256 -0.66 -3.59 12.87
N ASP A 257 -0.32 -4.46 13.81
CA ASP A 257 -0.31 -4.16 15.25
C ASP A 257 0.71 -3.06 15.59
N ALA A 258 1.81 -3.00 14.86
CA ALA A 258 2.84 -1.97 15.00
C ALA A 258 2.41 -0.61 14.40
N ILE A 259 1.64 -0.59 13.30
CA ILE A 259 1.16 0.64 12.64
C ILE A 259 0.01 1.28 13.41
N THR A 260 -0.87 0.47 14.00
CA THR A 260 -2.15 0.94 14.57
C THR A 260 -1.96 2.02 15.67
N PRO A 261 -1.02 1.87 16.62
CA PRO A 261 -0.75 2.92 17.61
C PRO A 261 -0.30 4.26 17.01
N ASP A 262 0.49 4.25 15.94
CA ASP A 262 0.93 5.47 15.25
C ASP A 262 -0.27 6.15 14.57
N VAL A 263 -1.13 5.38 13.91
CA VAL A 263 -2.37 5.89 13.31
C VAL A 263 -3.29 6.49 14.38
N ASP A 264 -3.49 5.79 15.48
CA ASP A 264 -4.35 6.26 16.56
C ASP A 264 -3.81 7.52 17.23
N PHE A 265 -2.50 7.60 17.43
CA PHE A 265 -1.83 8.80 17.93
C PHE A 265 -2.03 9.99 17.00
N LEU A 266 -1.82 9.80 15.70
CA LEU A 266 -1.95 10.85 14.68
C LEU A 266 -3.38 11.34 14.50
N LEU A 267 -4.34 10.42 14.65
CA LEU A 267 -5.76 10.72 14.50
C LEU A 267 -6.44 11.10 15.81
N GLY A 268 -5.75 11.03 16.97
CA GLY A 268 -6.33 11.38 18.27
C GLY A 268 -7.45 10.44 18.74
N THR A 269 -7.50 9.20 18.24
CA THR A 269 -8.60 8.26 18.52
C THR A 269 -8.49 7.58 19.89
N THR A 270 -7.32 7.61 20.53
CA THR A 270 -7.04 6.91 21.80
C THR A 270 -6.57 7.83 22.93
N SER A 271 -6.45 9.14 22.71
CA SER A 271 -5.96 10.11 23.70
C SER A 271 -6.67 11.46 23.56
N PRO A 272 -6.91 12.22 24.64
CA PRO A 272 -7.50 13.56 24.59
C PRO A 272 -6.51 14.58 24.02
N GLN A 273 -6.14 14.42 22.74
CA GLN A 273 -5.43 15.43 21.97
C GLN A 273 -6.46 16.31 21.25
N PRO A 274 -6.16 17.60 21.01
CA PRO A 274 -7.02 18.42 20.17
C PRO A 274 -7.10 17.80 18.77
N SER A 275 -8.31 17.43 18.34
CA SER A 275 -8.57 16.89 17.00
C SER A 275 -7.86 17.73 15.93
N LEU A 276 -7.03 17.10 15.10
CA LEU A 276 -6.46 17.71 13.89
C LEU A 276 -7.47 17.73 12.74
N LEU A 277 -8.62 17.08 12.92
CA LEU A 277 -9.70 16.94 11.93
C LEU A 277 -10.91 17.83 12.24
N LYS A 278 -10.75 18.97 12.93
CA LYS A 278 -11.86 19.86 13.34
C LYS A 278 -12.79 20.31 12.21
N LYS A 279 -12.33 20.21 10.96
CA LYS A 279 -13.09 20.59 9.75
C LYS A 279 -13.89 19.43 9.14
N ALA A 280 -13.59 18.19 9.51
CA ALA A 280 -14.27 17.03 8.99
C ALA A 280 -15.60 16.82 9.73
N LEU A 281 -16.67 16.59 8.97
CA LEU A 281 -17.96 16.16 9.53
C LEU A 281 -17.87 14.75 10.11
N ASN A 282 -17.21 13.84 9.39
CA ASN A 282 -16.94 12.49 9.87
C ASN A 282 -15.55 12.03 9.42
N LEU A 283 -15.00 11.05 10.14
CA LEU A 283 -13.85 10.27 9.70
C LEU A 283 -14.28 8.81 9.57
N ALA A 284 -14.18 8.25 8.36
CA ALA A 284 -14.17 6.81 8.16
C ALA A 284 -12.73 6.31 8.18
N LEU A 285 -12.46 5.30 9.00
CA LEU A 285 -11.13 4.71 9.16
C LEU A 285 -11.20 3.21 8.90
N ILE A 286 -10.50 2.74 7.87
CA ILE A 286 -10.35 1.32 7.56
C ILE A 286 -8.88 0.91 7.71
N GLY A 287 -8.64 -0.03 8.61
CA GLY A 287 -7.34 -0.68 8.81
C GLY A 287 -7.41 -2.13 8.37
N GLY A 288 -6.36 -2.62 7.70
CA GLY A 288 -6.30 -4.02 7.29
C GLY A 288 -4.95 -4.41 6.69
N ILE A 289 -4.91 -5.57 6.04
CA ILE A 289 -3.73 -6.08 5.35
C ILE A 289 -4.03 -6.15 3.86
N LEU A 290 -3.24 -5.46 3.04
CA LEU A 290 -3.28 -5.58 1.59
C LEU A 290 -2.49 -6.82 1.14
N ILE A 291 -3.09 -7.69 0.35
CA ILE A 291 -2.46 -8.93 -0.13
C ILE A 291 -2.28 -8.78 -1.64
N ASN A 292 -1.03 -8.61 -2.07
CA ASN A 292 -0.68 -8.45 -3.47
C ASN A 292 -0.49 -9.81 -4.13
N THR A 293 -1.13 -10.00 -5.28
CA THR A 293 -1.05 -11.26 -6.05
C THR A 293 -0.32 -11.04 -7.37
N ALA A 294 -0.07 -12.13 -8.11
CA ALA A 294 0.52 -12.05 -9.44
C ALA A 294 -0.34 -11.19 -10.41
N PRO A 295 0.23 -10.59 -11.47
CA PRO A 295 -0.49 -9.68 -12.36
C PRO A 295 -1.78 -10.21 -13.02
N GLU A 296 -1.89 -11.53 -13.18
CA GLU A 296 -3.06 -12.27 -13.69
C GLU A 296 -4.16 -12.51 -12.63
N HIS A 297 -3.88 -12.17 -11.38
CA HIS A 297 -4.80 -12.31 -10.26
C HIS A 297 -5.18 -10.93 -9.71
N GLN A 298 -6.38 -10.84 -9.14
CA GLN A 298 -6.79 -9.63 -8.43
C GLN A 298 -6.24 -9.66 -7.00
N ASP A 299 -5.79 -8.50 -6.52
CA ASP A 299 -5.38 -8.32 -5.13
C ASP A 299 -6.55 -8.54 -4.15
N TYR A 300 -6.20 -8.77 -2.89
CA TYR A 300 -7.15 -8.93 -1.79
C TYR A 300 -6.87 -7.93 -0.67
N PHE A 301 -7.89 -7.62 0.13
CA PHE A 301 -7.76 -6.82 1.33
C PHE A 301 -8.40 -7.57 2.51
N LEU A 302 -7.66 -7.76 3.59
CA LEU A 302 -8.16 -8.32 4.84
C LEU A 302 -8.49 -7.17 5.79
N PRO A 303 -9.77 -6.78 5.95
CA PRO A 303 -10.14 -5.72 6.87
C PRO A 303 -10.06 -6.21 8.33
N LEU A 304 -9.39 -5.44 9.17
CA LEU A 304 -9.20 -5.71 10.60
C LEU A 304 -9.81 -4.60 11.48
N ARG A 305 -10.15 -3.46 10.88
CA ARG A 305 -10.81 -2.33 11.52
C ARG A 305 -11.66 -1.60 10.49
N PHE A 306 -12.88 -1.23 10.88
CA PHE A 306 -13.68 -0.27 10.14
C PHE A 306 -14.53 0.52 11.12
N GLU A 307 -14.15 1.76 11.37
CA GLU A 307 -14.80 2.63 12.35
C GLU A 307 -15.19 3.97 11.74
N LEU A 308 -16.31 4.52 12.22
CA LEU A 308 -16.77 5.87 11.91
C LEU A 308 -16.61 6.74 13.15
N PHE A 309 -16.00 7.91 13.01
CA PHE A 309 -15.79 8.88 14.08
C PHE A 309 -16.50 10.21 13.77
N ASN A 310 -16.98 10.87 14.81
CA ASN A 310 -17.56 12.21 14.73
C ASN A 310 -16.47 13.31 14.66
N PRO A 311 -16.80 14.61 14.52
CA PRO A 311 -15.81 15.69 14.50
C PRO A 311 -14.97 15.79 15.78
N GLN A 312 -15.52 15.30 16.90
CA GLN A 312 -14.83 15.20 18.20
C GLN A 312 -13.95 13.94 18.31
N GLN A 313 -13.77 13.19 17.21
CA GLN A 313 -12.97 11.97 17.13
C GLN A 313 -13.41 10.88 18.13
N THR A 314 -14.69 10.88 18.46
CA THR A 314 -15.32 9.80 19.22
C THR A 314 -15.89 8.78 18.24
N ALA A 315 -15.59 7.51 18.46
CA ALA A 315 -16.16 6.42 17.66
C ALA A 315 -17.69 6.41 17.80
N ILE A 316 -18.37 6.43 16.66
CA ILE A 316 -19.84 6.41 16.55
C ILE A 316 -20.33 5.00 16.16
N ALA A 317 -19.58 4.30 15.31
CA ALA A 317 -19.96 2.99 14.81
C ALA A 317 -18.74 2.13 14.47
N ASN A 318 -18.84 0.83 14.75
CA ASN A 318 -17.96 -0.21 14.20
C ASN A 318 -18.69 -0.91 13.06
N LEU A 319 -18.19 -0.73 11.85
CA LEU A 319 -18.79 -1.22 10.60
C LEU A 319 -18.10 -2.50 10.09
N LEU A 320 -17.09 -3.02 10.81
CA LEU A 320 -16.34 -4.20 10.38
C LEU A 320 -17.23 -5.46 10.26
N PRO A 321 -18.15 -5.77 11.20
CA PRO A 321 -19.01 -6.95 11.08
C PRO A 321 -19.91 -6.90 9.85
N GLU A 322 -20.42 -5.72 9.50
CA GLU A 322 -21.25 -5.48 8.32
C GLU A 322 -20.43 -5.62 7.03
N LEU A 323 -19.20 -5.11 7.01
CA LEU A 323 -18.30 -5.28 5.86
C LEU A 323 -17.96 -6.75 5.59
N GLN A 324 -17.73 -7.53 6.66
CA GLN A 324 -17.38 -8.95 6.57
C GLN A 324 -18.59 -9.81 6.19
N ASN A 325 -19.76 -9.54 6.78
CA ASN A 325 -21.00 -10.30 6.56
C ASN A 325 -21.99 -9.56 5.64
N PHE A 326 -21.46 -8.80 4.68
CA PHE A 326 -22.26 -7.89 3.86
C PHE A 326 -23.39 -8.61 3.13
N ASP A 327 -24.62 -8.19 3.43
CA ASP A 327 -25.84 -8.61 2.76
C ASP A 327 -26.40 -7.39 2.01
N SER A 328 -26.44 -7.46 0.68
CA SER A 328 -26.94 -6.37 -0.16
C SER A 328 -28.45 -6.17 -0.05
N ASP A 329 -29.16 -7.16 0.48
CA ASP A 329 -30.63 -7.25 0.40
C ASP A 329 -31.30 -6.85 1.73
N ALA A 330 -30.52 -6.52 2.77
CA ALA A 330 -31.02 -6.24 4.11
C ALA A 330 -31.68 -4.86 4.29
N GLU A 331 -31.59 -3.94 3.31
CA GLU A 331 -32.16 -2.58 3.41
C GLU A 331 -33.07 -2.19 2.22
N SER A 332 -33.85 -3.15 1.69
CA SER A 332 -34.99 -2.84 0.81
C SER A 332 -36.34 -2.77 1.52
N ASN A 333 -36.38 -2.54 2.84
CA ASN A 333 -37.61 -2.37 3.64
C ASN A 333 -37.65 -1.03 4.37
#